data_AF-A0AAJ3HKW8-F1
#
_entry.id   AF-A0AAJ3HKW8-F1
#
_cell.length_a   1.000
_cell.length_b   1.000
_cell.length_c   1.000
_cell.angle_alpha   90.00
_cell.angle_beta   90.00
_cell.angle_gamma   90.00
#
_symmetry.space_group_name_H-M   'P 1'
#
loop_
_entity.id
_entity.type
_entity.pdbx_description
1 polymer ?
#
loop_
_entity_poly.entity_id
_entity_poly.type
_entity_poly.pdbx_seq_one_letter_code
_entity_poly.pdbx_strand_id
1 'polypeptide(L)'
;MNTDTMPTDRSRSVGWPELAVAAITAVVLYIGGGLGLYLLELPAAASGVAQFALSAAVPVLAFVAAVLTRRRSLSAFGFRRVAPRWLLLAALLGLVAMGLASLLSIFVLDPLFPDDNTQADYDTAATAGIAFFLGTLAMGGVIEPFGEELLFRGVLASFLKRWGPWVMIIGSTLVFALAHGINVVFFSAVFMSVVSTYLYWRTGSIWTSVIVHITYNSAALIAKGFGL
;
A
#
# COMPACT_ATOMS: atom_id res chain seq x y z
N MET A 1 -4.79 -9.43 34.18
CA MET A 1 -4.25 -8.06 34.06
C MET A 1 -2.80 -8.21 33.67
N ASN A 2 -2.45 -8.06 32.40
CA ASN A 2 -1.07 -8.12 31.93
C ASN A 2 -0.89 -7.00 30.92
N THR A 3 -0.57 -5.80 31.43
CA THR A 3 -0.20 -4.65 30.61
C THR A 3 1.29 -4.79 30.29
N ASP A 4 1.60 -5.58 29.26
CA ASP A 4 2.93 -5.57 28.64
C ASP A 4 3.12 -4.21 27.98
N THR A 5 3.63 -3.26 28.76
CA THR A 5 4.14 -1.99 28.25
C THR A 5 5.43 -2.30 27.50
N MET A 6 5.34 -2.31 26.18
CA MET A 6 6.49 -2.36 25.28
C MET A 6 7.61 -1.43 25.79
N PRO A 7 8.85 -1.91 25.98
CA PRO A 7 9.97 -1.05 26.36
C PRO A 7 10.10 0.08 25.34
N THR A 8 9.87 1.31 25.79
CA THR A 8 9.91 2.51 24.93
C THR A 8 11.36 2.94 24.72
N ASP A 9 12.16 2.11 24.06
CA ASP A 9 13.46 2.55 23.55
C ASP A 9 13.23 3.50 22.35
N ARG A 10 13.02 4.77 22.67
CA ARG A 10 12.81 5.86 21.70
C ARG A 10 14.00 6.03 20.75
N SER A 11 15.18 5.49 21.08
CA SER A 11 16.37 5.58 20.21
C SER A 11 16.26 4.70 18.96
N ARG A 12 15.45 3.63 19.01
CA ARG A 12 15.32 2.61 17.95
C ARG A 12 14.06 2.72 17.07
N SER A 13 13.19 3.70 17.26
CA SER A 13 11.95 3.86 16.46
C SER A 13 12.03 4.99 15.45
N VAL A 14 11.43 4.80 14.26
CA VAL A 14 11.32 5.80 13.17
C VAL A 14 10.92 7.17 13.75
N GLY A 15 11.69 8.21 13.44
CA GLY A 15 11.57 9.56 14.00
C GLY A 15 11.06 10.60 12.99
N TRP A 16 10.96 11.84 13.44
CA TRP A 16 10.56 12.97 12.60
C TRP A 16 11.45 13.16 11.36
N PRO A 17 12.80 13.05 11.44
CA PRO A 17 13.64 13.19 10.26
C PRO A 17 13.37 12.13 9.19
N GLU A 18 13.19 10.87 9.58
CA GLU A 18 12.87 9.79 8.62
C GLU A 18 11.51 9.99 7.99
N LEU A 19 10.50 10.37 8.77
CA LEU A 19 9.16 10.65 8.24
C LEU A 19 9.18 11.82 7.26
N ALA A 20 9.83 12.93 7.62
CA ALA A 20 9.90 14.13 6.79
C ALA A 20 10.64 13.85 5.48
N VAL A 21 11.80 13.18 5.54
CA VAL A 21 12.57 12.80 4.35
C VAL A 21 11.77 11.87 3.45
N ALA A 22 11.11 10.85 4.01
CA ALA A 22 10.27 9.94 3.23
C ALA A 22 9.12 10.69 2.54
N ALA A 23 8.39 11.53 3.29
CA ALA A 23 7.25 12.27 2.77
C ALA A 23 7.65 13.27 1.67
N ILE A 24 8.70 14.06 1.88
CA ILE A 24 9.20 15.02 0.89
C ILE A 24 9.67 14.27 -0.37
N THR A 25 10.43 13.19 -0.20
CA THR A 25 10.91 12.38 -1.33
C THR A 25 9.74 11.81 -2.13
N ALA A 26 8.74 11.24 -1.45
CA ALA A 26 7.55 10.71 -2.09
C ALA A 26 6.79 11.79 -2.87
N VAL A 27 6.48 12.92 -2.23
CA VAL A 27 5.74 14.03 -2.86
C VAL A 27 6.47 14.57 -4.09
N VAL A 28 7.77 14.84 -3.98
CA VAL A 28 8.56 15.37 -5.09
C VAL A 28 8.59 14.38 -6.27
N LEU A 29 8.82 13.10 -6.00
CA LEU A 29 8.90 12.09 -7.06
C LEU A 29 7.54 11.78 -7.68
N TYR A 30 6.44 11.76 -6.91
CA TYR A 30 5.10 11.59 -7.46
C TYR A 30 4.70 12.78 -8.33
N ILE A 31 4.99 14.02 -7.92
CA ILE A 31 4.72 15.20 -8.73
C ILE A 31 5.54 15.16 -10.03
N GLY A 32 6.86 14.96 -9.92
CA GLY A 32 7.75 14.95 -11.08
C GLY A 32 7.47 13.78 -12.03
N GLY A 33 7.30 12.57 -11.50
CA GLY A 33 6.99 11.37 -12.27
C GLY A 33 5.60 11.42 -12.88
N GLY A 34 4.59 11.87 -12.13
CA GLY A 34 3.23 12.03 -12.63
C GLY A 34 3.14 13.07 -13.74
N LEU A 35 3.80 14.23 -13.59
CA LEU A 35 3.91 15.22 -14.66
C LEU A 35 4.65 14.65 -15.88
N GLY A 36 5.74 13.90 -15.66
CA GLY A 36 6.46 13.22 -16.73
C GLY A 36 5.57 12.28 -17.53
N LEU A 37 4.82 11.40 -16.85
CA LEU A 37 3.89 10.48 -17.51
C LEU A 37 2.76 11.22 -18.24
N TYR A 38 2.22 12.28 -17.65
CA TYR A 38 1.20 13.12 -18.26
C TYR A 38 1.70 13.74 -19.58
N LEU A 39 2.93 14.25 -19.61
CA LEU A 39 3.53 14.87 -20.79
C LEU A 39 3.96 13.88 -21.88
N LEU A 40 4.09 12.59 -21.55
CA LEU A 40 4.47 11.55 -22.52
C LEU A 40 3.28 11.07 -23.36
N GLU A 41 2.04 11.38 -22.97
CA GLU A 41 0.81 11.01 -23.70
C GLU A 41 0.79 9.54 -24.14
N LEU A 42 1.17 8.64 -23.23
CA LEU A 42 1.26 7.21 -23.53
C LEU A 42 -0.12 6.62 -23.86
N PRO A 43 -0.21 5.60 -24.75
CA PRO A 43 -1.43 4.82 -24.91
C PRO A 43 -1.90 4.24 -23.57
N ALA A 44 -3.20 4.18 -23.32
CA ALA A 44 -3.79 3.81 -22.02
C ALA A 44 -3.17 2.56 -21.36
N ALA A 45 -2.96 1.48 -22.13
CA ALA A 45 -2.32 0.26 -21.60
C ALA A 45 -0.87 0.48 -21.13
N ALA A 46 -0.09 1.27 -21.86
CA ALA A 46 1.27 1.62 -21.48
C ALA A 46 1.29 2.63 -20.32
N SER A 47 0.35 3.58 -20.32
CA SER A 47 0.12 4.52 -19.22
C SER A 47 -0.17 3.78 -17.91
N GLY A 48 -1.08 2.79 -17.91
CA GLY A 48 -1.41 2.01 -16.72
C GLY A 48 -0.21 1.26 -16.13
N VAL A 49 0.58 0.57 -16.96
CA VAL A 49 1.81 -0.10 -16.47
C VAL A 49 2.84 0.92 -15.97
N ALA A 50 3.01 2.05 -16.65
CA ALA A 50 3.95 3.08 -16.25
C ALA A 50 3.55 3.77 -14.94
N GLN A 51 2.26 3.99 -14.71
CA GLN A 51 1.71 4.50 -13.46
C GLN A 51 1.95 3.51 -12.31
N PHE A 52 1.69 2.21 -12.51
CA PHE A 52 2.06 1.18 -11.52
C PHE A 52 3.57 1.15 -11.25
N ALA A 53 4.40 1.35 -12.28
CA ALA A 53 5.84 1.41 -12.11
C ALA A 53 6.29 2.62 -11.28
N LEU A 54 5.66 3.77 -11.48
CA LEU A 54 5.89 4.96 -10.67
C LEU A 54 5.45 4.72 -9.22
N SER A 55 4.22 4.22 -9.01
CA SER A 55 3.68 3.90 -7.69
C SER A 55 4.47 2.80 -6.96
N ALA A 56 5.14 1.93 -7.69
CA ALA A 56 6.09 0.97 -7.13
C ALA A 56 7.43 1.60 -6.72
N ALA A 57 8.02 2.40 -7.61
CA ALA A 57 9.36 2.95 -7.40
C ALA A 57 9.39 4.02 -6.31
N VAL A 58 8.42 4.92 -6.27
CA VAL A 58 8.43 6.10 -5.40
C VAL A 58 8.45 5.74 -3.91
N PRO A 59 7.56 4.86 -3.40
CA PRO A 59 7.59 4.45 -2.00
C PRO A 59 8.87 3.72 -1.61
N VAL A 60 9.44 2.91 -2.51
CA VAL A 60 10.74 2.24 -2.28
C VAL A 60 11.86 3.27 -2.12
N LEU A 61 11.93 4.25 -3.03
CA LEU A 61 12.94 5.31 -2.97
C LEU A 61 12.78 6.19 -1.73
N ALA A 62 11.54 6.54 -1.38
CA ALA A 62 11.22 7.28 -0.16
C ALA A 62 11.61 6.49 1.11
N PHE A 63 11.35 5.19 1.15
CA PHE A 63 11.79 4.31 2.22
C PHE A 63 13.31 4.24 2.33
N VAL A 64 14.01 4.04 1.20
CA VAL A 64 15.47 4.01 1.16
C VAL A 64 16.04 5.34 1.68
N ALA A 65 15.52 6.47 1.23
CA ALA A 65 15.92 7.79 1.74
C ALA A 65 15.75 7.88 3.26
N ALA A 66 14.62 7.42 3.80
CA ALA A 66 14.35 7.38 5.24
C ALA A 66 15.34 6.50 6.02
N VAL A 67 15.68 5.32 5.49
CA VAL A 67 16.67 4.41 6.10
C VAL A 67 18.06 5.07 6.12
N LEU A 68 18.42 5.78 5.05
CA LEU A 68 19.73 6.41 4.88
C LEU A 68 19.91 7.64 5.77
N THR A 69 18.85 8.36 6.16
CA THR A 69 18.92 9.57 7.02
C THR A 69 19.73 9.34 8.30
N ARG A 70 19.56 8.19 8.96
CA ARG A 70 20.29 7.84 10.20
C ARG A 70 20.84 6.42 10.22
N ARG A 71 20.95 5.76 9.05
CA ARG A 71 21.47 4.38 8.89
C ARG A 71 20.88 3.40 9.91
N ARG A 72 19.55 3.40 10.02
CA ARG A 72 18.85 2.59 11.03
C ARG A 72 18.74 1.13 10.62
N SER A 73 18.70 0.24 11.61
CA SER A 73 18.37 -1.17 11.40
C SER A 73 16.97 -1.29 10.81
N LEU A 74 16.80 -2.18 9.82
CA LEU A 74 15.50 -2.47 9.20
C LEU A 74 14.43 -2.93 10.23
N SER A 75 14.87 -3.47 11.38
CA SER A 75 13.97 -3.83 12.48
C SER A 75 13.22 -2.64 13.10
N ALA A 76 13.75 -1.42 12.97
CA ALA A 76 13.11 -0.17 13.38
C ALA A 76 11.85 0.13 12.54
N PHE A 77 11.90 -0.28 11.27
CA PHE A 77 10.85 -0.17 10.27
C PHE A 77 9.99 -1.44 10.18
N GLY A 78 10.05 -2.32 11.19
CA GLY A 78 9.19 -3.49 11.25
C GLY A 78 9.61 -4.67 10.37
N PHE A 79 10.83 -4.69 9.81
CA PHE A 79 11.38 -5.92 9.22
C PHE A 79 11.73 -6.91 10.32
N ARG A 80 10.75 -7.74 10.70
CA ARG A 80 10.86 -8.74 11.76
C ARG A 80 10.34 -10.08 11.26
N ARG A 81 10.97 -11.16 11.71
CA ARG A 81 10.46 -12.51 11.43
C ARG A 81 9.08 -12.67 12.07
N VAL A 82 8.21 -13.41 11.39
CA VAL A 82 6.86 -13.71 11.88
C VAL A 82 6.57 -15.18 11.60
N ALA A 83 5.77 -15.82 12.46
CA ALA A 83 5.41 -17.22 12.28
C ALA A 83 4.56 -17.39 11.00
N PRO A 84 4.75 -18.48 10.22
CA PRO A 84 4.03 -18.69 8.96
C PRO A 84 2.51 -18.62 9.05
N ARG A 85 1.92 -19.04 10.18
CA ARG A 85 0.46 -18.94 10.42
C ARG A 85 -0.09 -17.51 10.26
N TRP A 86 0.71 -16.50 10.60
CA TRP A 86 0.31 -15.09 10.43
C TRP A 86 0.39 -14.64 8.99
N LEU A 87 1.31 -15.20 8.19
CA LEU A 87 1.38 -14.95 6.75
C LEU A 87 0.22 -15.63 6.02
N LEU A 88 -0.15 -16.85 6.41
CA LEU A 88 -1.33 -17.54 5.90
C LEU A 88 -2.62 -16.78 6.25
N LEU A 89 -2.74 -16.33 7.51
CA LEU A 89 -3.87 -15.49 7.92
C LEU A 89 -3.90 -14.16 7.15
N ALA A 90 -2.75 -13.51 6.95
CA ALA A 90 -2.63 -12.31 6.14
C ALA A 90 -3.12 -12.54 4.70
N ALA A 91 -2.69 -13.64 4.07
CA ALA A 91 -3.10 -13.98 2.71
C ALA A 91 -4.62 -14.17 2.62
N LEU A 92 -5.19 -14.95 3.54
CA LEU A 92 -6.65 -15.17 3.63
C LEU A 92 -7.40 -13.86 3.84
N LEU A 93 -6.95 -13.02 4.78
CA LEU A 93 -7.60 -11.75 5.07
C LEU A 93 -7.50 -10.76 3.90
N GLY A 94 -6.43 -10.79 3.10
CA GLY A 94 -6.34 -10.01 1.87
C GLY A 94 -7.35 -10.44 0.81
N LEU A 95 -7.57 -11.76 0.63
CA LEU A 95 -8.60 -12.28 -0.27
C LEU A 95 -10.01 -11.94 0.21
N VAL A 96 -10.28 -12.09 1.50
CA VAL A 96 -11.57 -11.68 2.11
C VAL A 96 -11.77 -10.18 1.95
N ALA A 97 -10.72 -9.38 2.15
CA ALA A 97 -10.79 -7.93 1.98
C ALA A 97 -11.10 -7.53 0.55
N MET A 98 -10.48 -8.19 -0.44
CA MET A 98 -10.76 -7.98 -1.85
C MET A 98 -12.21 -8.32 -2.18
N GLY A 99 -12.71 -9.49 -1.76
CA GLY A 99 -14.10 -9.88 -2.02
C GLY A 99 -15.11 -8.92 -1.40
N LEU A 100 -14.89 -8.49 -0.16
CA LEU A 100 -15.75 -7.51 0.50
C LEU A 100 -15.70 -6.13 -0.17
N ALA A 101 -14.52 -5.70 -0.64
CA ALA A 101 -14.38 -4.46 -1.39
C ALA A 101 -15.11 -4.51 -2.73
N SER A 102 -15.04 -5.64 -3.45
CA SER A 102 -15.81 -5.84 -4.69
C SER A 102 -17.32 -5.80 -4.47
N LEU A 103 -17.81 -6.43 -3.40
CA LEU A 103 -19.23 -6.36 -3.04
C LEU A 103 -19.64 -4.91 -2.69
N LEU A 104 -18.80 -4.19 -1.95
CA LEU A 104 -19.05 -2.77 -1.65
C LEU A 104 -19.10 -1.94 -2.93
N SER A 105 -18.21 -2.19 -3.90
CA SER A 105 -18.23 -1.48 -5.18
C SER A 105 -19.53 -1.74 -5.93
N ILE A 106 -19.84 -3.01 -6.19
CA ILE A 106 -20.99 -3.42 -7.01
C ILE A 106 -22.32 -2.95 -6.41
N PHE A 107 -22.50 -3.09 -5.10
CA PHE A 107 -23.80 -2.84 -4.46
C PHE A 107 -23.97 -1.42 -3.91
N VAL A 108 -22.88 -0.66 -3.76
CA VAL A 108 -22.94 0.66 -3.11
C VAL A 108 -22.22 1.72 -3.92
N LEU A 109 -20.95 1.53 -4.28
CA LEU A 109 -20.17 2.62 -4.89
C LEU A 109 -20.54 2.85 -6.34
N ASP A 110 -20.61 1.81 -7.17
CA ASP A 110 -20.91 1.94 -8.60
C ASP A 110 -22.32 2.53 -8.83
N PRO A 111 -23.38 2.15 -8.07
CA PRO A 111 -24.69 2.80 -8.18
C PRO A 111 -24.71 4.26 -7.73
N LEU A 112 -23.86 4.66 -6.78
CA LEU A 112 -23.80 6.04 -6.26
C LEU A 112 -22.87 6.93 -7.08
N PHE A 113 -21.86 6.36 -7.73
CA PHE A 113 -20.78 7.05 -8.45
C PHE A 113 -20.45 6.36 -9.79
N PRO A 114 -21.42 6.27 -10.73
CA PRO A 114 -21.30 5.44 -11.93
C PRO A 114 -20.17 5.87 -12.90
N ASP A 115 -19.74 7.13 -12.84
CA ASP A 115 -18.74 7.71 -13.74
C ASP A 115 -17.35 7.88 -13.09
N ASP A 116 -17.15 7.44 -11.83
CA ASP A 116 -15.90 7.62 -11.08
C ASP A 116 -14.92 6.45 -11.27
N ASN A 117 -14.51 6.15 -12.51
CA ASN A 117 -13.45 5.16 -12.77
C ASN A 117 -12.06 5.80 -12.82
N THR A 118 -11.48 6.06 -11.65
CA THR A 118 -10.10 6.56 -11.51
C THR A 118 -9.02 5.53 -11.88
N GLN A 119 -9.40 4.29 -12.23
CA GLN A 119 -8.50 3.18 -12.54
C GLN A 119 -8.57 2.70 -14.00
N ALA A 120 -9.17 3.49 -14.90
CA ALA A 120 -9.39 3.10 -16.30
C ALA A 120 -8.12 2.70 -17.06
N ASP A 121 -7.00 3.38 -16.85
CA ASP A 121 -5.72 3.03 -17.49
C ASP A 121 -5.17 1.69 -16.97
N TYR A 122 -5.31 1.43 -15.67
CA TYR A 122 -4.91 0.15 -15.05
C TYR A 122 -5.78 -0.99 -15.56
N ASP A 123 -7.08 -0.77 -15.68
CA ASP A 123 -8.05 -1.72 -16.25
C ASP A 123 -7.70 -2.06 -17.70
N THR A 124 -7.36 -1.04 -18.48
CA THR A 124 -6.94 -1.21 -19.87
C THR A 124 -5.64 -2.01 -19.95
N ALA A 125 -4.65 -1.70 -19.11
CA ALA A 125 -3.41 -2.45 -19.05
C ALA A 125 -3.63 -3.92 -18.65
N ALA A 126 -4.54 -4.21 -17.71
CA ALA A 126 -4.84 -5.58 -17.29
C ALA A 126 -5.48 -6.43 -18.39
N THR A 127 -6.11 -5.81 -19.39
CA THR A 127 -6.87 -6.51 -20.46
C THR A 127 -6.23 -6.41 -21.85
N ALA A 128 -5.18 -5.61 -22.03
CA ALA A 128 -4.50 -5.35 -23.30
C ALA A 128 -3.57 -6.49 -23.81
N GLY A 129 -3.88 -7.74 -23.45
CA GLY A 129 -3.11 -8.93 -23.85
C GLY A 129 -2.05 -9.35 -22.84
N ILE A 130 -1.47 -10.54 -23.07
CA ILE A 130 -0.67 -11.26 -22.06
C ILE A 130 0.55 -10.48 -21.55
N ALA A 131 1.24 -9.74 -22.42
CA ALA A 131 2.41 -8.97 -22.02
C ALA A 131 2.05 -7.82 -21.06
N PHE A 132 1.00 -7.06 -21.36
CA PHE A 132 0.53 -5.99 -20.48
C PHE A 132 -0.07 -6.56 -19.19
N PHE A 133 -0.85 -7.64 -19.27
CA PHE A 133 -1.38 -8.33 -18.09
C PHE A 133 -0.26 -8.76 -17.13
N LEU A 134 0.79 -9.42 -17.63
CA LEU A 134 1.93 -9.83 -16.80
C LEU A 134 2.69 -8.64 -16.22
N GLY A 135 2.85 -7.57 -17.00
CA GLY A 135 3.44 -6.31 -16.53
C GLY A 135 2.63 -5.67 -15.40
N THR A 136 1.32 -5.58 -15.56
CA THR A 136 0.38 -5.09 -14.56
C THR A 136 0.39 -5.96 -13.30
N LEU A 137 0.36 -7.28 -13.43
CA LEU A 137 0.41 -8.19 -12.29
C LEU A 137 1.74 -8.10 -11.52
N ALA A 138 2.86 -7.97 -12.23
CA ALA A 138 4.16 -7.79 -11.59
C ALA A 138 4.26 -6.44 -10.87
N MET A 139 3.94 -5.35 -11.56
CA MET A 139 4.10 -4.00 -11.02
C MET A 139 3.02 -3.68 -9.99
N GLY A 140 1.73 -3.79 -10.33
CA GLY A 140 0.60 -3.45 -9.45
C GLY A 140 0.18 -4.56 -8.50
N GLY A 141 0.38 -5.84 -8.87
CA GLY A 141 0.00 -6.96 -8.01
C GLY A 141 1.01 -7.24 -6.89
N VAL A 142 2.29 -6.93 -7.11
CA VAL A 142 3.39 -7.36 -6.23
C VAL A 142 4.31 -6.22 -5.81
N ILE A 143 4.93 -5.52 -6.77
CA ILE A 143 6.02 -4.58 -6.46
C ILE A 143 5.49 -3.29 -5.84
N GLU A 144 4.40 -2.74 -6.36
CA GLU A 144 3.70 -1.58 -5.79
C GLU A 144 3.21 -1.88 -4.37
N PRO A 145 2.41 -2.93 -4.11
CA PRO A 145 2.01 -3.28 -2.76
C PRO A 145 3.20 -3.40 -1.81
N PHE A 146 4.28 -4.05 -2.24
CA PHE A 146 5.50 -4.14 -1.44
C PHE A 146 6.07 -2.75 -1.13
N GLY A 147 6.27 -1.91 -2.15
CA GLY A 147 6.80 -0.55 -2.00
C GLY A 147 5.95 0.30 -1.07
N GLU A 148 4.65 0.33 -1.27
CA GLU A 148 3.71 1.08 -0.44
C GLU A 148 3.80 0.64 1.03
N GLU A 149 3.85 -0.66 1.30
CA GLU A 149 4.02 -1.15 2.68
C GLU A 149 5.35 -0.70 3.31
N LEU A 150 6.42 -0.52 2.54
CA LEU A 150 7.66 0.06 3.06
C LEU A 150 7.46 1.48 3.57
N LEU A 151 6.75 2.31 2.80
CA LEU A 151 6.50 3.71 3.17
C LEU A 151 5.46 3.80 4.30
N PHE A 152 4.28 3.20 4.11
CA PHE A 152 3.16 3.36 5.02
C PHE A 152 3.31 2.55 6.31
N ARG A 153 3.74 1.28 6.26
CA ARG A 153 3.90 0.46 7.48
C ARG A 153 5.31 0.57 8.02
N GLY A 154 6.29 0.53 7.12
CA GLY A 154 7.69 0.65 7.46
C GLY A 154 8.08 2.02 8.02
N VAL A 155 7.62 3.14 7.44
CA VAL A 155 7.93 4.49 7.95
C VAL A 155 6.78 5.03 8.80
N LEU A 156 5.61 5.25 8.20
CA LEU A 156 4.53 6.00 8.85
C LEU A 156 3.94 5.29 10.07
N ALA A 157 3.46 4.05 9.95
CA ALA A 157 2.90 3.31 11.08
C ALA A 157 3.96 3.04 12.16
N SER A 158 5.19 2.72 11.74
CA SER A 158 6.34 2.60 12.64
C SER A 158 6.66 3.87 13.42
N PHE A 159 6.40 5.04 12.84
CA PHE A 159 6.51 6.32 13.50
C PHE A 159 5.33 6.55 14.45
N LEU A 160 4.10 6.29 13.99
CA LEU A 160 2.85 6.51 14.72
C LEU A 160 2.69 5.61 15.96
N LYS A 161 3.34 4.44 15.99
CA LYS A 161 3.27 3.49 17.12
C LYS A 161 3.62 4.09 18.48
N ARG A 162 4.38 5.19 18.51
CA ARG A 162 4.76 5.91 19.73
C ARG A 162 3.55 6.50 20.49
N TRP A 163 2.42 6.67 19.82
CA TRP A 163 1.17 7.18 20.41
C TRP A 163 0.14 6.08 20.65
N GLY A 164 0.55 4.81 20.56
CA GLY A 164 -0.29 3.66 20.82
C GLY A 164 -1.00 3.09 19.58
N PRO A 165 -1.72 1.97 19.76
CA PRO A 165 -2.27 1.17 18.67
C PRO A 165 -3.32 1.91 17.84
N TRP A 166 -4.21 2.65 18.49
CA TRP A 166 -5.33 3.30 17.79
C TRP A 166 -4.85 4.46 16.90
N VAL A 167 -3.90 5.27 17.38
CA VAL A 167 -3.30 6.34 16.56
C VAL A 167 -2.54 5.76 15.37
N MET A 168 -1.84 4.64 15.57
CA MET A 168 -1.17 3.91 14.50
C MET A 168 -2.16 3.37 13.46
N ILE A 169 -3.21 2.67 13.89
CA ILE A 169 -4.20 2.04 13.00
C ILE A 169 -4.99 3.11 12.24
N ILE A 170 -5.58 4.07 12.95
CA ILE A 170 -6.43 5.11 12.36
C ILE A 170 -5.56 6.05 11.51
N GLY A 171 -4.45 6.55 12.07
CA GLY A 171 -3.59 7.51 11.39
C GLY A 171 -2.93 6.95 10.13
N SER A 172 -2.38 5.73 10.19
CA SER A 172 -1.79 5.11 9.00
C SER A 172 -2.85 4.81 7.94
N THR A 173 -4.05 4.40 8.36
CA THR A 173 -5.14 4.08 7.43
C THR A 173 -5.68 5.30 6.73
N LEU A 174 -5.92 6.40 7.45
CA LEU A 174 -6.40 7.62 6.83
C LEU A 174 -5.38 8.19 5.85
N VAL A 175 -4.10 8.22 6.20
CA VAL A 175 -3.07 8.73 5.28
C VAL A 175 -2.91 7.82 4.06
N PHE A 176 -2.96 6.50 4.22
CA PHE A 176 -2.92 5.54 3.11
C PHE A 176 -4.11 5.74 2.16
N ALA A 177 -5.32 5.79 2.69
CA ALA A 177 -6.52 5.97 1.89
C ALA A 177 -6.56 7.35 1.20
N LEU A 178 -6.18 8.42 1.91
CA LEU A 178 -6.11 9.77 1.33
C LEU A 178 -5.05 9.89 0.23
N ALA A 179 -3.97 9.10 0.27
CA ALA A 179 -2.97 9.06 -0.80
C ALA A 179 -3.56 8.53 -2.12
N HIS A 180 -4.66 7.77 -2.07
CA HIS A 180 -5.41 7.30 -3.23
C HIS A 180 -6.48 8.31 -3.71
N GLY A 181 -6.63 9.46 -3.02
CA GLY A 181 -7.66 10.46 -3.27
C GLY A 181 -8.98 10.17 -2.54
N ILE A 182 -9.93 11.09 -2.64
CA ILE A 182 -11.31 10.92 -2.12
C ILE A 182 -12.20 10.54 -3.31
N ASN A 183 -12.22 9.24 -3.65
CA ASN A 183 -12.94 8.64 -4.78
C ASN A 183 -13.38 7.20 -4.38
N VAL A 184 -13.95 6.42 -5.31
CA VAL A 184 -14.37 5.03 -5.02
C VAL A 184 -13.26 4.15 -4.44
N VAL A 185 -11.99 4.34 -4.83
CA VAL A 185 -10.83 3.58 -4.35
C VAL A 185 -10.58 3.86 -2.86
N PHE A 186 -10.84 5.08 -2.39
CA PHE A 186 -10.67 5.48 -0.98
C PHE A 186 -11.29 4.48 0.00
N PHE A 187 -12.55 4.08 -0.24
CA PHE A 187 -13.29 3.21 0.67
C PHE A 187 -12.67 1.81 0.75
N SER A 188 -12.25 1.28 -0.40
CA SER A 188 -11.56 0.00 -0.49
C SER A 188 -10.18 0.05 0.18
N ALA A 189 -9.44 1.16 -0.01
CA ALA A 189 -8.15 1.42 0.61
C ALA A 189 -8.25 1.54 2.13
N VAL A 190 -9.30 2.17 2.67
CA VAL A 190 -9.58 2.19 4.11
C VAL A 190 -9.71 0.76 4.64
N PHE A 191 -10.56 -0.06 4.01
CA PHE A 191 -10.83 -1.41 4.50
C PHE A 191 -9.57 -2.29 4.52
N MET A 192 -8.85 -2.34 3.39
CA MET A 192 -7.59 -3.06 3.28
C MET A 192 -6.55 -2.54 4.27
N SER A 193 -6.46 -1.21 4.45
CA SER A 193 -5.48 -0.60 5.33
C SER A 193 -5.75 -0.86 6.82
N VAL A 194 -7.02 -0.91 7.25
CA VAL A 194 -7.35 -1.30 8.63
C VAL A 194 -6.83 -2.71 8.91
N VAL A 195 -7.12 -3.67 8.01
CA VAL A 195 -6.72 -5.08 8.18
C VAL A 195 -5.21 -5.22 8.25
N SER A 196 -4.51 -4.67 7.26
CA SER A 196 -3.05 -4.74 7.16
C SER A 196 -2.34 -4.02 8.31
N THR A 197 -2.82 -2.85 8.74
CA THR A 197 -2.22 -2.11 9.86
C THR A 197 -2.52 -2.78 11.20
N TYR A 198 -3.69 -3.39 11.35
CA TYR A 198 -4.01 -4.20 12.54
C TYR A 198 -3.07 -5.41 12.67
N LEU A 199 -2.85 -6.17 11.60
CA LEU A 199 -1.91 -7.29 11.63
C LEU A 199 -0.48 -6.82 11.91
N TYR A 200 -0.07 -5.68 11.35
CA TYR A 200 1.22 -5.09 11.65
C TYR A 200 1.36 -4.73 13.13
N TRP A 201 0.33 -4.11 13.72
CA TRP A 201 0.32 -3.83 15.16
C TRP A 201 0.42 -5.12 15.99
N ARG A 202 -0.34 -6.16 15.62
CA ARG A 202 -0.37 -7.45 16.35
C ARG A 202 0.95 -8.21 16.28
N THR A 203 1.66 -8.15 15.15
CA THR A 203 2.86 -8.96 14.91
C THR A 203 4.18 -8.18 14.99
N GLY A 204 4.13 -6.85 14.85
CA GLY A 204 5.28 -5.99 14.70
C GLY A 204 6.06 -6.20 13.39
N SER A 205 5.52 -6.96 12.43
CA SER A 205 6.19 -7.33 11.18
C SER A 205 5.46 -6.78 9.97
N ILE A 206 6.15 -6.02 9.12
CA ILE A 206 5.55 -5.49 7.88
C ILE A 206 5.15 -6.59 6.91
N TRP A 207 5.74 -7.80 7.02
CA TRP A 207 5.45 -8.91 6.13
C TRP A 207 3.98 -9.32 6.18
N THR A 208 3.28 -9.17 7.32
CA THR A 208 1.85 -9.45 7.35
C THR A 208 1.05 -8.45 6.53
N SER A 209 1.47 -7.19 6.49
CA SER A 209 0.81 -6.16 5.68
C SER A 209 1.13 -6.32 4.20
N VAL A 210 2.39 -6.61 3.87
CA VAL A 210 2.84 -6.94 2.51
C VAL A 210 2.02 -8.08 1.94
N ILE A 211 1.84 -9.16 2.70
CA ILE A 211 1.06 -10.31 2.21
C ILE A 211 -0.42 -9.98 2.05
N VAL A 212 -1.05 -9.26 3.00
CA VAL A 212 -2.45 -8.79 2.82
C VAL A 212 -2.59 -7.99 1.53
N HIS A 213 -1.66 -7.05 1.31
CA HIS A 213 -1.75 -6.10 0.21
C HIS A 213 -1.47 -6.79 -1.14
N ILE A 214 -0.44 -7.62 -1.23
CA ILE A 214 -0.15 -8.40 -2.45
C ILE A 214 -1.32 -9.31 -2.80
N THR A 215 -1.90 -10.03 -1.84
CA THR A 215 -3.01 -10.93 -2.15
C THR A 215 -4.28 -10.16 -2.54
N TYR A 216 -4.54 -9.02 -1.90
CA TYR A 216 -5.63 -8.13 -2.27
C TYR A 216 -5.48 -7.64 -3.73
N ASN A 217 -4.35 -7.03 -4.05
CA ASN A 217 -4.12 -6.40 -5.36
C ASN A 217 -3.97 -7.44 -6.48
N SER A 218 -3.21 -8.51 -6.26
CA SER A 218 -3.08 -9.58 -7.23
C SER A 218 -4.42 -10.24 -7.54
N ALA A 219 -5.26 -10.50 -6.54
CA ALA A 219 -6.59 -11.08 -6.77
C ALA A 219 -7.49 -10.14 -7.56
N ALA A 220 -7.48 -8.84 -7.26
CA ALA A 220 -8.25 -7.83 -8.00
C ALA A 220 -7.81 -7.73 -9.46
N LEU A 221 -6.51 -7.67 -9.74
CA LEU A 221 -5.97 -7.59 -11.10
C LEU A 221 -6.19 -8.88 -11.90
N ILE A 222 -6.11 -10.04 -11.24
CA ILE A 222 -6.45 -11.33 -11.87
C ILE A 222 -7.94 -11.34 -12.24
N ALA A 223 -8.83 -11.00 -11.30
CA ALA A 223 -10.26 -10.94 -11.59
C ALA A 223 -10.54 -10.02 -12.80
N LYS A 224 -9.95 -8.82 -12.81
CA LYS A 224 -10.07 -7.88 -13.93
C LYS A 224 -9.56 -8.45 -15.25
N GLY A 225 -8.37 -9.04 -15.27
CA GLY A 225 -7.76 -9.60 -16.48
C GLY A 225 -8.56 -10.76 -17.10
N PHE A 226 -9.34 -11.47 -16.28
CA PHE A 226 -10.23 -12.54 -16.72
C PHE A 226 -11.71 -12.13 -16.86
N GLY A 227 -12.04 -10.86 -16.63
CA GLY A 227 -13.41 -10.35 -16.73
C GLY A 227 -14.37 -10.87 -15.65
N LEU A 228 -13.85 -11.10 -14.44
CA LEU A 228 -14.59 -11.56 -13.25
C LEU A 228 -14.95 -10.41 -12.31
#